data_AF-A0A533XWW7-F1
#
_entry.id   AF-A0A533XWW7-F1
#
_cell.length_a   1.000
_cell.length_b   1.000
_cell.length_c   1.000
_cell.angle_alpha   90.00
_cell.angle_beta   90.00
_cell.angle_gamma   90.00
#
_symmetry.space_group_name_H-M   'P 1'
#
loop_
_entity.id
_entity.type
_entity.pdbx_description
1 polymer ?
#
loop_
_entity_poly.entity_id
_entity_poly.type
_entity_poly.pdbx_seq_one_letter_code
_entity_poly.pdbx_strand_id
1 'polypeptide(L)'
;MSPAIDQSISLLTDIAYGIVFAAAASHVARLLRQPLILGYVLGGVLLGSHLGFGLVTNEANIELISEIGLILLLFIIGMEINLRELVKMGKSMFTLGIVQFAACVALGLLAFRFLGYRIGNGNFDLLYIAVAAALSSTLIVVKLLHDKFEIHTVAGRLTVGVLVLQDVGAIIFMACQPNLLNPQLVNIAQSLGLGVVLVVTTFLASRHLLSRLFLAASKSPELVLLTSIAWCFFIAGLAEIAGLSKEMGALIAGMSIAAFPYGTAVIGTLSGVRDFFVTLFFVSLGLKVPVPT
;
A
#
# COMPACT_ATOMS: atom_id res chain seq x y z
N MET A 1 26.14 -20.36 -21.17
CA MET A 1 24.87 -19.60 -21.04
C MET A 1 25.07 -18.57 -19.93
N SER A 2 24.69 -17.31 -20.14
CA SER A 2 24.97 -16.22 -19.18
C SER A 2 24.06 -16.35 -17.94
N PRO A 3 24.58 -16.13 -16.70
CA PRO A 3 23.78 -16.21 -15.46
C PRO A 3 22.57 -15.25 -15.44
N ALA A 4 22.61 -14.15 -16.21
CA ALA A 4 21.48 -13.24 -16.37
C ALA A 4 20.29 -13.85 -17.14
N ILE A 5 20.54 -14.85 -18.00
CA ILE A 5 19.49 -15.54 -18.75
C ILE A 5 18.77 -16.54 -17.83
N ASP A 6 19.50 -17.26 -16.96
CA ASP A 6 18.88 -18.18 -15.99
C ASP A 6 18.04 -17.42 -14.95
N GLN A 7 18.50 -16.25 -14.52
CA GLN A 7 17.78 -15.42 -13.55
C GLN A 7 16.47 -14.85 -14.12
N SER A 8 16.46 -14.46 -15.40
CA SER A 8 15.24 -13.95 -16.06
C SER A 8 14.22 -15.05 -16.36
N ILE A 9 14.67 -16.26 -16.71
CA ILE A 9 13.80 -17.44 -16.85
C ILE A 9 13.16 -17.81 -15.50
N SER A 10 13.95 -17.77 -14.42
CA SER A 10 13.44 -18.01 -13.05
C SER A 10 12.34 -17.03 -12.67
N LEU A 11 12.50 -15.73 -12.95
CA LEU A 11 11.49 -14.72 -12.60
C LEU A 11 10.16 -14.93 -13.34
N LEU A 12 10.22 -15.23 -14.64
CA LEU A 12 9.01 -15.49 -15.43
C LEU A 12 8.26 -16.71 -14.89
N THR A 13 8.99 -17.77 -14.53
CA THR A 13 8.42 -18.98 -13.93
C THR A 13 7.78 -18.69 -12.57
N ASP A 14 8.42 -17.88 -11.72
CA ASP A 14 7.89 -17.47 -10.41
C ASP A 14 6.57 -16.70 -10.56
N ILE A 15 6.52 -15.75 -11.51
CA ILE A 15 5.30 -14.99 -11.83
C ILE A 15 4.20 -15.93 -12.35
N ALA A 16 4.54 -16.86 -13.25
CA ALA A 16 3.58 -17.80 -13.81
C ALA A 16 2.96 -18.69 -12.73
N TYR A 17 3.79 -19.27 -11.86
CA TYR A 17 3.31 -20.05 -10.71
C TYR A 17 2.47 -19.19 -9.78
N GLY A 18 2.94 -17.98 -9.45
CA GLY A 18 2.22 -17.00 -8.65
C GLY A 18 0.78 -16.78 -9.13
N ILE A 19 0.61 -16.49 -10.41
CA ILE A 19 -0.71 -16.22 -11.01
C ILE A 19 -1.58 -17.48 -11.04
N VAL A 20 -1.02 -18.63 -11.42
CA VAL A 20 -1.78 -19.88 -11.53
C VAL A 20 -2.32 -20.30 -10.16
N PHE A 21 -1.47 -20.30 -9.13
CA PHE A 21 -1.89 -20.66 -7.77
C PHE A 21 -2.83 -19.62 -7.17
N ALA A 22 -2.56 -18.33 -7.38
CA ALA A 22 -3.47 -17.26 -6.97
C ALA A 22 -4.86 -17.43 -7.61
N ALA A 23 -4.93 -17.73 -8.90
CA ALA A 23 -6.19 -17.96 -9.60
C ALA A 23 -6.93 -19.18 -9.05
N ALA A 24 -6.25 -20.32 -8.89
CA ALA A 24 -6.84 -21.54 -8.35
C ALA A 24 -7.36 -21.34 -6.91
N ALA A 25 -6.53 -20.78 -6.02
CA ALA A 25 -6.90 -20.50 -4.64
C ALA A 25 -8.02 -19.44 -4.56
N SER A 26 -8.04 -18.45 -5.46
CA SER A 26 -9.12 -17.46 -5.54
C SER A 26 -10.45 -18.05 -5.99
N HIS A 27 -10.45 -19.04 -6.88
CA HIS A 27 -11.66 -19.79 -7.21
C HIS A 27 -12.23 -20.51 -5.99
N VAL A 28 -11.37 -21.15 -5.18
CA VAL A 28 -11.78 -21.78 -3.92
C VAL A 28 -12.30 -20.75 -2.92
N ALA A 29 -11.58 -19.64 -2.73
CA ALA A 29 -12.02 -18.55 -1.86
C ALA A 29 -13.40 -18.01 -2.27
N ARG A 30 -13.64 -17.83 -3.57
CA ARG A 30 -14.94 -17.39 -4.10
C ARG A 30 -16.05 -18.41 -3.81
N LEU A 31 -15.79 -19.71 -3.94
CA LEU A 31 -16.75 -20.77 -3.59
C LEU A 31 -17.11 -20.71 -2.10
N LEU A 32 -16.15 -20.39 -1.24
CA LEU A 32 -16.34 -20.18 0.20
C LEU A 32 -16.92 -18.81 0.57
N ARG A 33 -17.29 -17.99 -0.43
CA ARG A 33 -17.78 -16.59 -0.26
C ARG A 33 -16.78 -15.69 0.46
N GLN A 34 -15.49 -15.97 0.31
CA GLN A 34 -14.39 -15.19 0.86
C GLN A 34 -13.85 -14.17 -0.17
N PRO A 35 -13.29 -13.03 0.26
CA PRO A 35 -12.62 -12.09 -0.64
C PRO A 35 -11.48 -12.75 -1.42
N LEU A 36 -11.36 -12.42 -2.72
CA LEU A 36 -10.32 -12.99 -3.61
C LEU A 36 -8.89 -12.77 -3.10
N ILE A 37 -8.67 -11.68 -2.35
CA ILE A 37 -7.36 -11.32 -1.79
C ILE A 37 -6.82 -12.43 -0.89
N LEU A 38 -7.70 -13.10 -0.13
CA LEU A 38 -7.33 -14.26 0.68
C LEU A 38 -6.84 -15.41 -0.20
N GLY A 39 -7.44 -15.60 -1.38
CA GLY A 39 -6.98 -16.54 -2.39
C GLY A 39 -5.58 -16.21 -2.90
N TYR A 40 -5.25 -14.94 -3.14
CA TYR A 40 -3.90 -14.53 -3.57
C TYR A 40 -2.85 -14.87 -2.52
N VAL A 41 -3.11 -14.54 -1.25
CA VAL A 41 -2.21 -14.87 -0.13
C VAL A 41 -2.06 -16.38 0.03
N LEU A 42 -3.16 -17.13 0.02
CA LEU A 42 -3.12 -18.59 0.09
C LEU A 42 -2.35 -19.20 -1.09
N GLY A 43 -2.52 -18.67 -2.29
CA GLY A 43 -1.72 -19.06 -3.46
C GLY A 43 -0.23 -18.89 -3.20
N GLY A 44 0.17 -17.75 -2.62
CA GLY A 44 1.55 -17.52 -2.18
C GLY A 44 2.03 -18.49 -1.12
N VAL A 45 1.24 -18.75 -0.07
CA VAL A 45 1.59 -19.71 0.99
C VAL A 45 1.80 -21.11 0.43
N LEU A 46 0.94 -21.54 -0.50
CA LEU A 46 1.05 -22.84 -1.17
C LEU A 46 2.29 -22.93 -2.07
N LEU A 47 2.77 -21.81 -2.61
CA LEU A 47 3.99 -21.77 -3.41
C LEU A 47 5.27 -21.70 -2.58
N GLY A 48 5.17 -21.13 -1.38
CA GLY A 48 6.31 -20.83 -0.53
C GLY A 48 7.10 -22.08 -0.16
N SER A 49 8.41 -21.91 0.00
CA SER A 49 9.33 -22.96 0.47
C SER A 49 9.06 -23.39 1.91
N HIS A 50 8.49 -22.51 2.72
CA HIS A 50 8.26 -22.73 4.14
C HIS A 50 7.05 -23.64 4.42
N LEU A 51 5.87 -23.28 3.89
CA LEU A 51 4.59 -23.95 4.17
C LEU A 51 4.01 -24.71 2.96
N GLY A 52 4.57 -24.52 1.77
CA GLY A 52 4.00 -24.95 0.50
C GLY A 52 4.85 -25.97 -0.25
N PHE A 53 4.68 -26.00 -1.57
CA PHE A 53 5.37 -26.92 -2.48
C PHE A 53 6.83 -26.54 -2.77
N GLY A 54 7.29 -25.38 -2.28
CA GLY A 54 8.67 -24.89 -2.49
C GLY A 54 9.02 -24.66 -3.97
N LEU A 55 8.04 -24.26 -4.77
CA LEU A 55 8.22 -24.00 -6.19
C LEU A 55 8.90 -22.66 -6.47
N VAL A 56 8.78 -21.71 -5.54
CA VAL A 56 9.43 -20.39 -5.60
C VAL A 56 10.36 -20.26 -4.40
N THR A 57 11.66 -20.09 -4.66
CA THR A 57 12.71 -20.03 -3.63
C THR A 57 13.62 -18.82 -3.75
N ASN A 58 13.56 -18.08 -4.86
CA ASN A 58 14.44 -16.96 -5.10
C ASN A 58 13.93 -15.70 -4.41
N GLU A 59 14.46 -15.41 -3.22
CA GLU A 59 14.08 -14.26 -2.40
C GLU A 59 14.20 -12.92 -3.15
N ALA A 60 15.22 -12.75 -4.01
CA ALA A 60 15.41 -11.51 -4.76
C ALA A 60 14.27 -11.26 -5.77
N ASN A 61 13.77 -12.31 -6.42
CA ASN A 61 12.62 -12.23 -7.31
C ASN A 61 11.33 -11.90 -6.52
N ILE A 62 11.15 -12.54 -5.37
CA ILE A 62 10.00 -12.31 -4.48
C ILE A 62 9.98 -10.85 -4.01
N GLU A 63 11.14 -10.31 -3.65
CA GLU A 63 11.30 -8.93 -3.18
C GLU A 63 11.00 -7.91 -4.28
N LEU A 64 11.57 -8.08 -5.48
CA LEU A 64 11.29 -7.21 -6.63
C LEU A 64 9.80 -7.19 -7.01
N ILE A 65 9.16 -8.36 -7.04
CA ILE A 65 7.72 -8.48 -7.32
C ILE A 65 6.90 -7.78 -6.22
N SER A 66 7.28 -7.96 -4.96
CA SER A 66 6.65 -7.32 -3.79
C SER A 66 6.71 -5.81 -3.90
N GLU A 67 7.89 -5.27 -4.19
CA GLU A 67 8.18 -3.85 -4.18
C GLU A 67 7.39 -3.13 -5.28
N ILE A 68 7.42 -3.64 -6.52
CA ILE A 68 6.67 -3.06 -7.63
C ILE A 68 5.16 -3.17 -7.37
N GLY A 69 4.70 -4.32 -6.86
CA GLY A 69 3.30 -4.54 -6.50
C GLY A 69 2.81 -3.57 -5.44
N LEU A 70 3.61 -3.32 -4.40
CA LEU A 70 3.32 -2.40 -3.30
C LEU A 70 3.28 -0.94 -3.77
N ILE A 71 4.27 -0.50 -4.57
CA ILE A 71 4.32 0.85 -5.15
C ILE A 71 3.05 1.12 -5.97
N LEU A 72 2.69 0.21 -6.88
CA LEU A 72 1.50 0.38 -7.72
C LEU A 72 0.21 0.32 -6.89
N LEU A 73 0.11 -0.58 -5.92
CA LEU A 73 -1.03 -0.66 -5.02
C LEU A 73 -1.25 0.67 -4.28
N LEU A 74 -0.21 1.23 -3.68
CA LEU A 74 -0.32 2.50 -2.93
C LEU A 74 -0.59 3.69 -3.84
N PHE A 75 -0.03 3.70 -5.04
CA PHE A 75 -0.38 4.68 -6.06
C PHE A 75 -1.86 4.67 -6.40
N ILE A 76 -2.42 3.50 -6.61
CA ILE A 76 -3.84 3.31 -6.91
C ILE A 76 -4.72 3.72 -5.73
N ILE A 77 -4.36 3.32 -4.50
CA ILE A 77 -5.04 3.78 -3.30
C ILE A 77 -5.01 5.32 -3.26
N GLY A 78 -3.86 5.93 -3.54
CA GLY A 78 -3.71 7.37 -3.66
C GLY A 78 -4.69 8.01 -4.65
N MET A 79 -4.93 7.37 -5.79
CA MET A 79 -5.88 7.87 -6.80
C MET A 79 -7.36 7.76 -6.38
N GLU A 80 -7.69 6.76 -5.56
CA GLU A 80 -9.05 6.55 -5.05
C GLU A 80 -9.39 7.54 -3.90
N ILE A 81 -8.38 8.19 -3.31
CA ILE A 81 -8.57 9.21 -2.26
C ILE A 81 -9.14 10.50 -2.85
N ASN A 82 -10.40 10.78 -2.53
CA ASN A 82 -11.01 12.07 -2.81
C ASN A 82 -10.65 13.09 -1.72
N LEU A 83 -9.54 13.80 -1.90
CA LEU A 83 -9.06 14.84 -0.97
C LEU A 83 -10.12 15.91 -0.68
N ARG A 84 -10.96 16.25 -1.66
CA ARG A 84 -12.02 17.25 -1.49
C ARG A 84 -13.10 16.75 -0.55
N GLU A 85 -13.50 15.48 -0.65
CA GLU A 85 -14.43 14.88 0.30
C GLU A 85 -13.82 14.74 1.69
N LEU A 86 -12.55 14.31 1.78
CA LEU A 86 -11.85 14.21 3.06
C LEU A 86 -11.82 15.56 3.80
N VAL A 87 -11.49 16.63 3.09
CA VAL A 87 -11.50 18.00 3.65
C VAL A 87 -12.92 18.46 4.01
N LYS A 88 -13.94 18.14 3.19
CA LYS A 88 -15.35 18.46 3.49
C LYS A 88 -15.87 17.76 4.74
N MET A 89 -15.44 16.52 4.98
CA MET A 89 -15.78 15.76 6.19
C MET A 89 -15.14 16.39 7.44
N GLY A 90 -14.10 17.20 7.24
CA GLY A 90 -13.62 18.19 8.19
C GLY A 90 -13.12 17.61 9.51
N LYS A 91 -13.28 18.39 10.59
CA LYS A 91 -12.78 18.03 11.93
C LYS A 91 -13.40 16.75 12.48
N SER A 92 -14.65 16.43 12.13
CA SER A 92 -15.35 15.25 12.66
C SER A 92 -14.69 13.95 12.21
N MET A 93 -14.33 13.85 10.93
CA MET A 93 -13.63 12.69 10.39
C MET A 93 -12.22 12.56 10.96
N PHE A 94 -11.48 13.67 11.01
CA PHE A 94 -10.12 13.68 11.57
C PHE A 94 -10.08 13.30 13.05
N THR A 95 -11.00 13.85 13.85
CA THR A 95 -11.13 13.49 15.27
C THR A 95 -11.53 12.03 15.44
N LEU A 96 -12.50 11.54 14.66
CA LEU A 96 -12.89 10.13 14.68
C LEU A 96 -11.72 9.20 14.35
N GLY A 97 -10.95 9.48 13.29
CA GLY A 97 -9.81 8.67 12.88
C GLY A 97 -8.69 8.65 13.91
N ILE A 98 -8.32 9.80 14.46
CA ILE A 98 -7.30 9.88 15.51
C ILE A 98 -7.75 9.17 16.78
N VAL A 99 -8.98 9.42 17.24
CA VAL A 99 -9.51 8.82 18.47
C VAL A 99 -9.64 7.32 18.30
N GLN A 100 -10.16 6.84 17.15
CA GLN A 100 -10.28 5.41 16.87
C GLN A 100 -8.90 4.75 16.81
N PHE A 101 -7.93 5.33 16.10
CA PHE A 101 -6.58 4.76 15.99
C PHE A 101 -5.88 4.74 17.35
N ALA A 102 -5.91 5.85 18.10
CA ALA A 102 -5.32 5.93 19.43
C ALA A 102 -5.99 4.94 20.41
N ALA A 103 -7.31 4.77 20.34
CA ALA A 103 -8.03 3.80 21.15
C ALA A 103 -7.63 2.36 20.80
N CYS A 104 -7.51 2.01 19.51
CA CYS A 104 -7.04 0.70 19.07
C CYS A 104 -5.60 0.42 19.51
N VAL A 105 -4.70 1.40 19.39
CA VAL A 105 -3.33 1.28 19.90
C VAL A 105 -3.33 1.09 21.41
N ALA A 106 -4.12 1.85 22.17
CA ALA A 106 -4.22 1.72 23.62
C ALA A 106 -4.74 0.33 24.04
N LEU A 107 -5.77 -0.18 23.35
CA LEU A 107 -6.28 -1.54 23.57
C LEU A 107 -5.24 -2.60 23.22
N GLY A 108 -4.50 -2.42 22.11
CA GLY A 108 -3.38 -3.28 21.74
C GLY A 108 -2.29 -3.30 22.80
N LEU A 109 -1.87 -2.12 23.28
CA LEU A 109 -0.87 -1.99 24.35
C LEU A 109 -1.31 -2.72 25.61
N LEU A 110 -2.58 -2.61 26.00
CA LEU A 110 -3.13 -3.33 27.14
C LEU A 110 -3.12 -4.84 26.90
N ALA A 111 -3.65 -5.31 25.77
CA ALA A 111 -3.74 -6.72 25.43
C ALA A 111 -2.36 -7.40 25.35
N PHE A 112 -1.41 -6.81 24.62
CA PHE A 112 -0.06 -7.35 24.49
C PHE A 112 0.74 -7.25 25.79
N ARG A 113 0.45 -6.26 26.64
CA ARG A 113 1.02 -6.20 27.99
C ARG A 113 0.54 -7.35 28.87
N PHE A 114 -0.72 -7.76 28.77
CA PHE A 114 -1.23 -8.96 29.45
C PHE A 114 -0.58 -10.25 28.94
N LEU A 115 -0.22 -10.30 27.65
CA LEU A 115 0.53 -11.40 27.04
C LEU A 115 2.02 -11.45 27.43
N GLY A 116 2.49 -10.53 28.28
CA GLY A 116 3.86 -10.53 28.81
C GLY A 116 4.84 -9.63 28.07
N TYR A 117 4.43 -8.96 27.00
CA TYR A 117 5.26 -7.94 26.34
C TYR A 117 5.40 -6.71 27.24
N ARG A 118 6.62 -6.21 27.40
CA ARG A 118 6.92 -5.04 28.24
C ARG A 118 7.69 -4.00 27.45
N ILE A 119 7.43 -2.72 27.72
CA ILE A 119 8.30 -1.61 27.33
C ILE A 119 9.47 -1.60 28.31
N GLY A 120 10.69 -1.83 27.84
CA GLY A 120 11.90 -1.84 28.66
C GLY A 120 13.19 -1.79 27.85
N ASN A 121 14.25 -1.21 28.44
CA ASN A 121 15.65 -1.19 27.95
C ASN A 121 15.85 -0.95 26.44
N GLY A 122 15.12 0.00 25.85
CA GLY A 122 15.27 0.35 24.43
C GLY A 122 14.49 -0.53 23.44
N ASN A 123 13.72 -1.53 23.90
CA ASN A 123 12.81 -2.28 23.05
C ASN A 123 11.44 -1.60 22.97
N PHE A 124 11.03 -1.28 21.74
CA PHE A 124 9.72 -0.74 21.40
C PHE A 124 8.75 -1.82 20.90
N ASP A 125 9.06 -3.10 21.07
CA ASP A 125 8.29 -4.24 20.53
C ASP A 125 6.81 -4.17 20.89
N LEU A 126 6.48 -3.83 22.14
CA LEU A 126 5.11 -3.68 22.60
C LEU A 126 4.37 -2.56 21.84
N LEU A 127 5.06 -1.44 21.57
CA LEU A 127 4.48 -0.35 20.79
C LEU A 127 4.35 -0.76 19.31
N TYR A 128 5.36 -1.42 18.75
CA TYR A 128 5.33 -1.90 17.38
C TYR A 128 4.16 -2.83 17.12
N ILE A 129 4.01 -3.86 17.96
CA ILE A 129 2.95 -4.85 17.76
C ILE A 129 1.56 -4.26 18.02
N ALA A 130 1.42 -3.32 18.96
CA ALA A 130 0.18 -2.61 19.21
C ALA A 130 -0.22 -1.69 18.04
N VAL A 131 0.74 -0.96 17.47
CA VAL A 131 0.51 -0.12 16.28
C VAL A 131 0.19 -0.99 15.06
N ALA A 132 0.97 -2.04 14.82
CA ALA A 132 0.73 -2.96 13.72
C ALA A 132 -0.66 -3.62 13.79
N ALA A 133 -1.10 -4.02 14.98
CA ALA A 133 -2.42 -4.60 15.20
C ALA A 133 -3.56 -3.58 15.10
N ALA A 134 -3.29 -2.28 15.29
CA ALA A 134 -4.28 -1.21 15.19
C ALA A 134 -4.55 -0.79 13.74
N LEU A 135 -3.65 -1.10 12.80
CA LEU A 135 -3.81 -0.81 11.39
C LEU A 135 -4.82 -1.76 10.74
N SER A 136 -5.71 -1.20 9.92
CA SER A 136 -6.69 -1.97 9.16
C SER A 136 -6.26 -2.10 7.70
N SER A 137 -6.66 -3.17 7.02
CA SER A 137 -6.39 -3.35 5.60
C SER A 137 -7.41 -2.58 4.74
N THR A 138 -6.99 -1.44 4.16
CA THR A 138 -7.84 -0.57 3.34
C THR A 138 -8.46 -1.30 2.16
N LEU A 139 -7.67 -2.07 1.40
CA LEU A 139 -8.12 -2.77 0.20
C LEU A 139 -9.26 -3.76 0.51
N ILE A 140 -9.13 -4.55 1.58
CA ILE A 140 -10.14 -5.54 1.96
C ILE A 140 -11.44 -4.85 2.35
N VAL A 141 -11.37 -3.80 3.18
CA VAL A 141 -12.57 -3.08 3.65
C VAL A 141 -13.26 -2.33 2.51
N VAL A 142 -12.52 -1.63 1.66
CA VAL A 142 -13.06 -0.94 0.48
C VAL A 142 -13.76 -1.93 -0.45
N LYS A 143 -13.14 -3.08 -0.71
CA LYS A 143 -13.75 -4.14 -1.53
C LYS A 143 -15.04 -4.67 -0.93
N LEU A 144 -15.06 -4.94 0.38
CA LEU A 144 -16.28 -5.38 1.07
C LEU A 144 -17.39 -4.33 1.04
N LEU A 145 -17.07 -3.05 1.23
CA LEU A 145 -18.05 -1.97 1.13
C LEU A 145 -18.59 -1.80 -0.29
N HIS A 146 -17.73 -1.97 -1.30
CA HIS A 146 -18.12 -1.95 -2.70
C HIS A 146 -19.07 -3.12 -3.03
N ASP A 147 -18.71 -4.34 -2.64
CA ASP A 147 -19.51 -5.55 -2.90
C ASP A 147 -20.88 -5.51 -2.20
N LYS A 148 -20.99 -4.78 -1.09
CA LYS A 148 -22.25 -4.52 -0.38
C LYS A 148 -23.00 -3.28 -0.86
N PHE A 149 -22.48 -2.54 -1.84
CA PHE A 149 -23.01 -1.24 -2.27
C PHE A 149 -23.09 -0.18 -1.15
N GLU A 150 -22.26 -0.30 -0.12
CA GLU A 150 -22.24 0.58 1.05
C GLU A 150 -21.20 1.71 0.96
N ILE A 151 -20.35 1.72 -0.07
CA ILE A 151 -19.21 2.66 -0.20
C ILE A 151 -19.64 4.14 -0.20
N HIS A 152 -20.82 4.44 -0.74
CA HIS A 152 -21.37 5.80 -0.81
C HIS A 152 -22.27 6.16 0.37
N THR A 153 -22.41 5.28 1.36
CA THR A 153 -23.14 5.60 2.60
C THR A 153 -22.31 6.54 3.48
N VAL A 154 -22.95 7.18 4.47
CA VAL A 154 -22.24 8.02 5.44
C VAL A 154 -21.20 7.18 6.20
N ALA A 155 -21.59 5.98 6.64
CA ALA A 155 -20.70 5.05 7.31
C ALA A 155 -19.55 4.60 6.39
N GLY A 156 -19.84 4.24 5.14
CA GLY A 156 -18.83 3.86 4.15
C GLY A 156 -17.80 4.96 3.91
N ARG A 157 -18.24 6.21 3.66
CA ARG A 157 -17.33 7.36 3.51
C ARG A 157 -16.50 7.64 4.76
N LEU A 158 -17.09 7.55 5.95
CA LEU A 158 -16.35 7.71 7.21
C LEU A 158 -15.29 6.62 7.39
N THR A 159 -15.64 5.36 7.15
CA THR A 159 -14.71 4.22 7.22
C THR A 159 -13.56 4.39 6.24
N VAL A 160 -13.85 4.68 4.97
CA VAL A 160 -12.80 4.94 3.95
C VAL A 160 -11.92 6.11 4.35
N GLY A 161 -12.50 7.20 4.85
CA GLY A 161 -11.72 8.32 5.37
C GLY A 161 -10.77 7.89 6.49
N VAL A 162 -11.25 7.10 7.45
CA VAL A 162 -10.45 6.65 8.61
C VAL A 162 -9.31 5.76 8.14
N LEU A 163 -9.57 4.84 7.21
CA LEU A 163 -8.55 3.99 6.60
C LEU A 163 -7.45 4.80 5.93
N VAL A 164 -7.81 5.86 5.20
CA VAL A 164 -6.84 6.77 4.56
C VAL A 164 -5.98 7.49 5.62
N LEU A 165 -6.58 7.96 6.71
CA LEU A 165 -5.81 8.56 7.80
C LEU A 165 -4.88 7.55 8.49
N GLN A 166 -5.33 6.30 8.64
CA GLN A 166 -4.50 5.21 9.19
C GLN A 166 -3.32 4.90 8.27
N ASP A 167 -3.52 4.81 6.96
CA ASP A 167 -2.44 4.55 6.00
C ASP A 167 -1.39 5.67 6.02
N VAL A 168 -1.82 6.94 6.06
CA VAL A 168 -0.91 8.09 6.22
C VAL A 168 -0.18 8.03 7.57
N GLY A 169 -0.90 7.70 8.65
CA GLY A 169 -0.31 7.52 9.98
C GLY A 169 0.71 6.38 10.03
N ALA A 170 0.45 5.27 9.34
CA ALA A 170 1.35 4.14 9.21
C ALA A 170 2.64 4.53 8.49
N ILE A 171 2.54 5.29 7.40
CA ILE A 171 3.71 5.79 6.67
C ILE A 171 4.53 6.74 7.54
N ILE A 172 3.89 7.66 8.27
CA ILE A 172 4.59 8.55 9.22
C ILE A 172 5.29 7.72 10.30
N PHE A 173 4.62 6.70 10.83
CA PHE A 173 5.18 5.79 11.83
C PHE A 173 6.39 5.03 11.28
N MET A 174 6.30 4.45 10.07
CA MET A 174 7.42 3.78 9.39
C MET A 174 8.57 4.74 9.09
N ALA A 175 8.30 5.98 8.72
CA ALA A 175 9.34 6.99 8.52
C ALA A 175 10.06 7.37 9.83
N CYS A 176 9.34 7.34 10.95
CA CYS A 176 9.91 7.60 12.28
C CYS A 176 10.62 6.37 12.88
N GLN A 177 10.21 5.15 12.48
CA GLN A 177 10.69 3.87 13.02
C GLN A 177 12.22 3.78 13.15
N PRO A 178 13.04 4.10 12.12
CA PRO A 178 14.50 3.99 12.21
C PRO A 178 15.12 4.85 13.32
N ASN A 179 14.44 5.94 13.69
CA ASN A 179 14.91 6.93 14.66
C ASN A 179 14.39 6.68 16.08
N LEU A 180 13.48 5.72 16.30
CA LEU A 180 12.95 5.42 17.64
C LEU A 180 14.03 4.89 18.59
N LEU A 181 15.02 4.16 18.07
CA LEU A 181 16.12 3.57 18.84
C LEU A 181 17.17 4.60 19.29
N ASN A 182 17.31 5.71 18.56
CA ASN A 182 18.20 6.83 18.90
C ASN A 182 17.46 8.15 18.62
N PRO A 183 16.60 8.62 19.54
CA PRO A 183 15.74 9.78 19.30
C PRO A 183 16.53 11.09 19.30
N GLN A 184 17.20 11.38 18.19
CA GLN A 184 17.63 12.73 17.87
C GLN A 184 16.43 13.45 17.26
N LEU A 185 15.78 14.30 18.06
CA LEU A 185 14.63 15.12 17.65
C LEU A 185 14.87 15.87 16.33
N VAL A 186 16.13 16.20 16.02
CA VAL A 186 16.58 16.83 14.78
C VAL A 186 16.32 15.96 13.55
N ASN A 187 16.61 14.65 13.62
CA ASN A 187 16.43 13.74 12.48
C ASN A 187 14.94 13.50 12.18
N ILE A 188 14.11 13.39 13.21
CA ILE A 188 12.65 13.25 13.06
C ILE A 188 12.04 14.51 12.44
N ALA A 189 12.45 15.70 12.92
CA ALA A 189 12.01 16.97 12.35
C ALA A 189 12.48 17.15 10.89
N GLN A 190 13.67 16.66 10.56
CA GLN A 190 14.20 16.68 9.20
C GLN A 190 13.44 15.73 8.27
N SER A 191 13.18 14.48 8.67
CA SER A 191 12.40 13.52 7.89
C SER A 191 10.96 13.99 7.66
N LEU A 192 10.29 14.53 8.70
CA LEU A 192 8.96 15.12 8.57
C LEU A 192 8.97 16.37 7.68
N GLY A 193 9.98 17.23 7.83
CA GLY A 193 10.15 18.42 6.99
C GLY A 193 10.34 18.07 5.52
N LEU A 194 11.18 17.09 5.20
CA LEU A 194 11.38 16.57 3.85
C LEU A 194 10.10 15.96 3.28
N GLY A 195 9.35 15.20 4.09
CA GLY A 195 8.03 14.68 3.71
C GLY A 195 7.05 15.78 3.31
N VAL A 196 6.93 16.83 4.12
CA VAL A 196 6.05 17.98 3.83
C VAL A 196 6.53 18.72 2.57
N VAL A 197 7.83 18.95 2.41
CA VAL A 197 8.40 19.58 1.21
C VAL A 197 8.07 18.73 -0.02
N LEU A 198 8.23 17.41 0.03
CA LEU A 198 7.94 16.52 -1.08
C LEU A 198 6.44 16.53 -1.43
N VAL A 199 5.56 16.50 -0.43
CA VAL A 199 4.11 16.62 -0.65
C VAL A 199 3.79 17.94 -1.34
N VAL A 200 4.26 19.07 -0.78
CA VAL A 200 3.95 20.41 -1.30
C VAL A 200 4.51 20.61 -2.70
N THR A 201 5.77 20.22 -2.94
CA THR A 201 6.42 20.34 -4.26
C THR A 201 5.75 19.45 -5.30
N THR A 202 5.37 18.23 -4.95
CA THR A 202 4.62 17.33 -5.85
C THR A 202 3.23 17.88 -6.15
N PHE A 203 2.55 18.45 -5.16
CA PHE A 203 1.23 19.06 -5.37
C PHE A 203 1.31 20.34 -6.24
N LEU A 204 2.37 21.15 -6.09
CA LEU A 204 2.62 22.29 -6.97
C LEU A 204 3.02 21.86 -8.38
N ALA A 205 3.92 20.88 -8.49
CA ALA A 205 4.37 20.34 -9.77
C ALA A 205 3.21 19.69 -10.52
N SER A 206 2.35 18.93 -9.83
CA SER A 206 1.16 18.34 -10.45
C SER A 206 0.20 19.39 -10.99
N ARG A 207 -0.01 20.51 -10.28
CA ARG A 207 -0.86 21.61 -10.76
C ARG A 207 -0.45 22.18 -12.12
N HIS A 208 0.84 22.29 -12.40
CA HIS A 208 1.32 22.85 -13.67
C HIS A 208 1.68 21.80 -14.71
N LEU A 209 2.34 20.71 -14.29
CA LEU A 209 2.87 19.68 -15.18
C LEU A 209 1.79 18.66 -15.54
N LEU A 210 1.03 18.12 -14.57
CA LEU A 210 0.00 17.13 -14.87
C LEU A 210 -1.12 17.72 -15.69
N SER A 211 -1.57 18.94 -15.38
CA SER A 211 -2.63 19.56 -16.16
C SER A 211 -2.26 19.63 -17.65
N ARG A 212 -1.00 19.93 -18.01
CA ARG A 212 -0.57 20.01 -19.42
C ARG A 212 -0.34 18.63 -20.04
N LEU A 213 0.31 17.73 -19.31
CA LEU A 213 0.61 16.37 -19.78
C LEU A 213 -0.67 15.56 -19.99
N PHE A 214 -1.60 15.59 -19.03
CA PHE A 214 -2.87 14.88 -19.13
C PHE A 214 -3.81 15.52 -20.16
N LEU A 215 -3.76 16.83 -20.40
CA LEU A 215 -4.49 17.46 -21.51
C LEU A 215 -4.04 16.94 -22.89
N ALA A 216 -2.74 16.68 -23.05
CA ALA A 216 -2.21 16.09 -24.29
C ALA A 216 -2.51 14.59 -24.37
N ALA A 217 -2.36 13.88 -23.25
CA ALA A 217 -2.56 12.43 -23.16
C ALA A 217 -4.03 12.00 -23.19
N SER A 218 -4.98 12.84 -22.76
CA SER A 218 -6.41 12.48 -22.65
C SER A 218 -7.07 12.09 -23.98
N LYS A 219 -6.37 12.28 -25.11
CA LYS A 219 -6.82 11.86 -26.44
C LYS A 219 -6.69 10.34 -26.66
N SER A 220 -5.88 9.62 -25.88
CA SER A 220 -5.82 8.16 -25.95
C SER A 220 -5.69 7.52 -24.56
N PRO A 221 -6.46 6.45 -24.26
CA PRO A 221 -6.33 5.72 -22.99
C PRO A 221 -4.91 5.22 -22.73
N GLU A 222 -4.21 4.78 -23.77
CA GLU A 222 -2.82 4.28 -23.68
C GLU A 222 -1.84 5.35 -23.18
N LEU A 223 -1.94 6.58 -23.68
CA LEU A 223 -1.10 7.69 -23.22
C LEU A 223 -1.45 8.10 -21.79
N VAL A 224 -2.73 8.04 -21.42
CA VAL A 224 -3.18 8.28 -20.04
C VAL A 224 -2.55 7.26 -19.09
N LEU A 225 -2.55 5.97 -19.45
CA LEU A 225 -1.91 4.91 -18.67
C LEU A 225 -0.40 5.15 -18.51
N LEU A 226 0.30 5.35 -19.62
CA LEU A 226 1.75 5.58 -19.63
C LEU A 226 2.13 6.81 -18.81
N THR A 227 1.40 7.92 -18.96
CA THR A 227 1.66 9.16 -18.22
C THR A 227 1.45 8.95 -16.72
N SER A 228 0.42 8.20 -16.34
CA SER A 228 0.11 7.92 -14.93
C SER A 228 1.18 7.05 -14.27
N ILE A 229 1.59 5.98 -14.94
CA ILE A 229 2.63 5.07 -14.45
C ILE A 229 3.99 5.78 -14.41
N ALA A 230 4.33 6.56 -15.43
CA ALA A 230 5.55 7.36 -15.45
C ALA A 230 5.58 8.36 -14.29
N TRP A 231 4.45 9.04 -14.02
CA TRP A 231 4.33 9.94 -12.87
C TRP A 231 4.51 9.22 -11.53
N CYS A 232 3.88 8.04 -11.37
CA CYS A 232 4.03 7.19 -10.19
C CYS A 232 5.51 6.89 -9.89
N PHE A 233 6.21 6.30 -10.86
CA PHE A 233 7.62 5.93 -10.66
C PHE A 233 8.53 7.14 -10.52
N PHE A 234 8.25 8.24 -11.22
CA PHE A 234 9.03 9.47 -11.10
C PHE A 234 8.98 10.04 -9.69
N ILE A 235 7.78 10.16 -9.09
CA ILE A 235 7.62 10.66 -7.72
C ILE A 235 8.14 9.65 -6.70
N ALA A 236 7.93 8.35 -6.90
CA ALA A 236 8.49 7.30 -6.03
C ALA A 236 10.03 7.35 -5.99
N GLY A 237 10.68 7.53 -7.14
CA GLY A 237 12.14 7.71 -7.22
C GLY A 237 12.62 9.02 -6.58
N LEU A 238 11.89 10.12 -6.75
CA LEU A 238 12.20 11.37 -6.05
C LEU A 238 12.06 11.23 -4.53
N ALA A 239 11.09 10.45 -4.05
CA ALA A 239 10.93 10.17 -2.64
C ALA A 239 12.13 9.41 -2.07
N GLU A 240 12.60 8.38 -2.77
CA GLU A 240 13.81 7.63 -2.39
C GLU A 240 15.04 8.54 -2.30
N ILE A 241 15.27 9.39 -3.32
CA ILE A 241 16.40 10.35 -3.31
C ILE A 241 16.28 11.35 -2.16
N ALA A 242 15.06 11.73 -1.78
CA ALA A 242 14.79 12.61 -0.64
C ALA A 242 14.92 11.90 0.73
N GLY A 243 15.26 10.61 0.77
CA GLY A 243 15.37 9.82 2.00
C GLY A 243 14.02 9.39 2.58
N LEU A 244 12.96 9.41 1.77
CA LEU A 244 11.64 8.88 2.09
C LEU A 244 11.46 7.51 1.44
N SER A 245 10.44 6.77 1.88
CA SER A 245 10.14 5.47 1.31
C SER A 245 9.45 5.61 -0.08
N LYS A 246 9.70 4.67 -0.99
CA LYS A 246 9.12 4.67 -2.36
C LYS A 246 7.60 4.61 -2.32
N GLU A 247 7.07 3.90 -1.33
CA GLU A 247 5.65 3.74 -0.99
C GLU A 247 4.97 5.08 -0.75
N MET A 248 5.62 5.96 0.01
CA MET A 248 5.11 7.30 0.29
C MET A 248 5.06 8.15 -0.99
N GLY A 249 6.11 8.09 -1.81
CA GLY A 249 6.12 8.78 -3.10
C GLY A 249 5.00 8.30 -4.02
N ALA A 250 4.78 6.97 -4.09
CA ALA A 250 3.72 6.38 -4.88
C ALA A 250 2.32 6.84 -4.43
N LEU A 251 2.03 6.83 -3.13
CA LEU A 251 0.77 7.31 -2.57
C LEU A 251 0.53 8.79 -2.90
N ILE A 252 1.55 9.65 -2.72
CA ILE A 252 1.47 11.08 -3.02
C ILE A 252 1.23 11.30 -4.52
N ALA A 253 1.90 10.53 -5.38
CA ALA A 253 1.70 10.58 -6.82
C ALA A 253 0.23 10.28 -7.18
N GLY A 254 -0.36 9.26 -6.55
CA GLY A 254 -1.76 8.89 -6.75
C GLY A 254 -2.71 10.01 -6.32
N MET A 255 -2.53 10.53 -5.10
CA MET A 255 -3.34 11.65 -4.57
C MET A 255 -3.24 12.90 -5.43
N SER A 256 -2.07 13.15 -6.02
CA SER A 256 -1.86 14.29 -6.91
C SER A 256 -2.67 14.15 -8.20
N ILE A 257 -2.82 12.94 -8.76
CA ILE A 257 -3.67 12.68 -9.94
C ILE A 257 -5.16 12.78 -9.55
N ALA A 258 -5.56 12.22 -8.40
CA ALA A 258 -6.94 12.24 -7.91
C ALA A 258 -7.51 13.66 -7.77
N ALA A 259 -6.65 14.64 -7.48
CA ALA A 259 -7.04 16.03 -7.31
C ALA A 259 -7.50 16.72 -8.61
N PHE A 260 -7.20 16.16 -9.79
CA PHE A 260 -7.54 16.74 -11.09
C PHE A 260 -8.77 16.09 -11.76
N PRO A 261 -9.48 16.83 -12.64
CA PRO A 261 -10.69 16.34 -13.30
C PRO A 261 -10.53 15.06 -14.13
N TYR A 262 -9.29 14.72 -14.51
CA TYR A 262 -8.96 13.55 -15.33
C TYR A 262 -8.79 12.26 -14.50
N GLY A 263 -8.82 12.32 -13.16
CA GLY A 263 -8.59 11.16 -12.30
C GLY A 263 -9.55 9.99 -12.57
N THR A 264 -10.80 10.26 -12.96
CA THR A 264 -11.79 9.21 -13.25
C THR A 264 -11.47 8.41 -14.52
N ALA A 265 -10.97 9.07 -15.57
CA ALA A 265 -10.52 8.41 -16.79
C ALA A 265 -9.27 7.54 -16.53
N VAL A 266 -8.37 8.03 -15.67
CA VAL A 266 -7.14 7.35 -15.26
C VAL A 266 -7.44 6.05 -14.48
N ILE A 267 -8.37 6.09 -13.52
CA ILE A 267 -8.75 4.91 -12.72
C ILE A 267 -9.28 3.78 -13.61
N GLY A 268 -10.11 4.11 -14.62
CA GLY A 268 -10.65 3.12 -15.54
C GLY A 268 -9.55 2.37 -16.31
N THR A 269 -8.56 3.10 -16.82
CA THR A 269 -7.46 2.49 -17.59
C THR A 269 -6.46 1.73 -16.71
N LEU A 270 -6.28 2.15 -15.46
CA LEU A 270 -5.36 1.48 -14.53
C LEU A 270 -5.95 0.24 -13.85
N SER A 271 -7.26 0.00 -13.95
CA SER A 271 -7.92 -1.12 -13.27
C SER A 271 -7.30 -2.50 -13.57
N GLY A 272 -6.96 -2.78 -14.83
CA GLY A 272 -6.32 -4.05 -15.20
C GLY A 272 -4.88 -4.18 -14.67
N VAL A 273 -4.11 -3.10 -14.73
CA VAL A 273 -2.74 -3.05 -14.20
C VAL A 273 -2.77 -3.21 -12.67
N ARG A 274 -3.69 -2.51 -12.00
CA ARG A 274 -3.96 -2.67 -10.57
C ARG A 274 -4.17 -4.12 -10.22
N ASP A 275 -5.18 -4.76 -10.81
CA ASP A 275 -5.61 -6.08 -10.36
C ASP A 275 -4.50 -7.12 -10.54
N PHE A 276 -3.67 -6.97 -11.59
CA PHE A 276 -2.48 -7.78 -11.80
C PHE A 276 -1.41 -7.58 -10.71
N PHE A 277 -0.97 -6.34 -10.47
CA PHE A 277 0.09 -6.07 -9.50
C PHE A 277 -0.33 -6.28 -8.06
N VAL A 278 -1.61 -6.04 -7.74
CA VAL A 278 -2.21 -6.41 -6.46
C VAL A 278 -2.13 -7.91 -6.24
N THR A 279 -2.47 -8.72 -7.25
CA THR A 279 -2.35 -10.18 -7.17
C THR A 279 -0.92 -10.59 -6.84
N LEU A 280 0.06 -10.04 -7.56
CA LEU A 280 1.48 -10.34 -7.35
C LEU A 280 1.99 -9.91 -5.96
N PHE A 281 1.57 -8.75 -5.47
CA PHE A 281 1.92 -8.28 -4.13
C PHE A 281 1.44 -9.25 -3.05
N PHE A 282 0.17 -9.65 -3.09
CA PHE A 282 -0.40 -10.55 -2.08
C PHE A 282 0.16 -11.97 -2.17
N VAL A 283 0.49 -12.45 -3.37
CA VAL A 283 1.23 -13.71 -3.55
C VAL A 283 2.60 -13.61 -2.88
N SER A 284 3.35 -12.53 -3.13
CA SER A 284 4.66 -12.29 -2.49
C SER A 284 4.56 -12.25 -0.96
N LEU A 285 3.50 -11.65 -0.40
CA LEU A 285 3.25 -11.67 1.04
C LEU A 285 3.04 -13.11 1.55
N GLY A 286 2.28 -13.93 0.83
CA GLY A 286 2.09 -15.35 1.15
C GLY A 286 3.38 -16.16 1.10
N LEU A 287 4.26 -15.88 0.14
CA LEU A 287 5.58 -16.55 0.02
C LEU A 287 6.49 -16.27 1.22
N LYS A 288 6.36 -15.09 1.84
CA LYS A 288 7.16 -14.67 3.00
C LYS A 288 6.67 -15.22 4.34
N VAL A 289 5.57 -15.97 4.38
CA VAL A 289 5.04 -16.51 5.63
C VAL A 289 5.99 -17.58 6.17
N PRO A 290 6.60 -17.39 7.37
CA PRO A 290 7.50 -18.37 7.95
C PRO A 290 6.74 -19.56 8.54
N VAL A 291 7.41 -20.70 8.70
CA VAL A 291 6.88 -21.84 9.47
C VAL A 291 6.80 -21.44 10.94
N PRO A 292 5.67 -21.68 11.65
CA PRO A 292 5.61 -21.43 13.08
C PRO A 292 6.62 -22.35 13.80
N THR A 293 7.63 -21.75 14.40
CA THR A 293 8.63 -22.41 15.27
C THR A 293 8.16 -22.44 16.71
#